data_AF-D2SNY7-F1
#
_entry.id   AF-D2SNY7-F1
#
_cell.length_a   1.000
_cell.length_b   1.000
_cell.length_c   1.000
_cell.angle_alpha   90.00
_cell.angle_beta   90.00
_cell.angle_gamma   90.00
#
_symmetry.space_group_name_H-M   'P 1'
#
loop_
_entity.id
_entity.type
_entity.pdbx_description
1 polymer ?
#
loop_
_entity_poly.entity_id
_entity_poly.type
_entity_poly.pdbx_seq_one_letter_code
_entity_poly.pdbx_strand_id
1 'polypeptide(L)'
;AAYVEVIHTDGSGLFSNGIGTALGDIDIYANGGSNQPGCLTNTCSHERAYELFAASMYNTNLNAAPCSSSTQLNLNLCRGNPLPIGGVRLSKTGSSRIYRINTKRNYPF
;
A
#
# COMPACT_ATOMS: atom_id res chain seq x y z
N ALA A 1 -1.13 -1.20 19.94
CA ALA A 1 -2.42 -0.84 19.31
C ALA A 1 -3.23 -2.11 19.12
N ALA A 2 -4.57 -2.02 18.99
CA ALA A 2 -5.43 -3.18 18.72
C ALA A 2 -5.50 -3.55 17.23
N TYR A 3 -5.15 -2.61 16.35
CA TYR A 3 -5.04 -2.77 14.91
C TYR A 3 -4.00 -1.77 14.39
N VAL A 4 -3.14 -2.20 13.47
CA VAL A 4 -2.11 -1.40 12.80
C VAL A 4 -2.18 -1.67 11.30
N GLU A 5 -2.33 -0.60 10.53
CA GLU A 5 -2.25 -0.62 9.08
C GLU A 5 -1.01 0.13 8.62
N VAL A 6 -0.25 -0.46 7.69
CA VAL A 6 1.00 0.11 7.17
C VAL A 6 0.89 0.29 5.66
N ILE A 7 1.26 1.47 5.16
CA ILE A 7 1.30 1.76 3.72
C ILE A 7 2.76 1.83 3.29
N HIS A 8 3.20 0.85 2.52
CA HIS A 8 4.54 0.79 1.92
C HIS A 8 4.50 1.39 0.52
N THR A 9 5.31 2.41 0.30
CA THR A 9 5.47 3.06 -1.02
C THR A 9 6.92 3.17 -1.48
N ASP A 10 7.89 3.01 -0.58
CA ASP A 10 9.33 3.13 -0.85
C ASP A 10 10.13 2.21 0.10
N GLY A 11 9.84 0.91 0.09
CA GLY A 11 10.38 -0.07 1.05
C GLY A 11 11.45 -1.02 0.50
N SER A 12 11.84 -0.89 -0.76
CA SER A 12 12.89 -1.75 -1.34
C SER A 12 13.84 -0.98 -2.25
N GLY A 13 15.11 -1.38 -2.24
CA GLY A 13 16.19 -0.75 -2.99
C GLY A 13 17.25 -0.14 -2.07
N LEU A 14 18.46 0.06 -2.60
CA LEU A 14 19.61 0.54 -1.85
C LEU A 14 19.40 1.92 -1.18
N PHE A 15 18.58 2.76 -1.80
CA PHE A 15 18.32 4.14 -1.38
C PHE A 15 16.88 4.37 -0.94
N SER A 16 16.16 3.30 -0.62
CA SER A 16 14.78 3.38 -0.11
C SER A 16 14.77 4.02 1.28
N ASN A 17 13.76 4.84 1.56
CA ASN A 17 13.60 5.54 2.83
C ASN A 17 12.64 4.81 3.78
N GLY A 18 11.84 3.88 3.25
CA GLY A 18 10.88 3.08 4.01
C GLY A 18 11.38 1.67 4.32
N ILE A 19 10.59 0.95 5.11
CA ILE A 19 10.82 -0.45 5.45
C ILE A 19 9.89 -1.30 4.57
N GLY A 20 10.44 -2.28 3.83
CA GLY A 20 9.66 -3.17 2.96
C GLY A 20 9.11 -4.42 3.66
N THR A 21 9.61 -4.74 4.86
CA THR A 21 9.07 -5.83 5.67
C THR A 21 7.70 -5.46 6.19
N ALA A 22 6.79 -6.42 6.22
CA ALA A 22 5.45 -6.24 6.78
C ALA A 22 5.55 -6.07 8.31
N LEU A 23 4.96 -5.01 8.86
CA LEU A 23 5.07 -4.55 10.26
C LEU A 23 3.71 -4.42 10.98
N GLY A 24 2.60 -4.42 10.26
CA GLY A 24 1.25 -4.25 10.82
C GLY A 24 0.44 -5.54 10.92
N ASP A 25 -0.85 -5.38 11.24
CA ASP A 25 -1.87 -6.40 11.03
C ASP A 25 -2.22 -6.51 9.54
N ILE A 26 -2.23 -5.36 8.86
CA ILE A 26 -2.43 -5.25 7.41
C ILE A 26 -1.35 -4.34 6.82
N ASP A 27 -0.61 -4.89 5.87
CA ASP A 27 0.50 -4.23 5.19
C ASP A 27 0.14 -4.04 3.71
N ILE A 28 -0.03 -2.79 3.31
CA ILE A 28 -0.49 -2.37 1.98
C ILE A 28 0.70 -1.90 1.18
N TYR A 29 1.00 -2.61 0.10
CA TYR A 29 2.11 -2.34 -0.80
C TYR A 29 1.58 -1.66 -2.07
N ALA A 30 1.63 -0.33 -2.10
CA ALA A 30 1.18 0.45 -3.24
C ALA A 30 2.14 0.26 -4.42
N ASN A 31 1.62 -0.19 -5.55
CA ASN A 31 2.37 -0.47 -6.77
C ASN A 31 3.54 -1.46 -6.55
N GLY A 32 3.48 -2.29 -5.51
CA GLY A 32 4.55 -3.21 -5.09
C GLY A 32 5.44 -2.68 -3.96
N GLY A 33 5.17 -1.46 -3.50
CA GLY A 33 5.77 -0.87 -2.30
C GLY A 33 7.18 -0.33 -2.48
N SER A 34 7.58 0.04 -3.70
CA SER A 34 8.92 0.57 -4.00
C SER A 34 8.90 1.79 -4.90
N ASN A 35 8.50 1.64 -6.16
CA ASN A 35 8.49 2.74 -7.12
C ASN A 35 7.07 3.15 -7.44
N GLN A 36 6.72 4.40 -7.10
CA GLN A 36 5.38 4.90 -7.31
C GLN A 36 5.24 5.56 -8.70
N PRO A 37 4.11 5.37 -9.41
CA PRO A 37 3.89 6.00 -10.69
C PRO A 37 4.05 7.52 -10.64
N GLY A 38 4.87 8.07 -11.53
CA GLY A 38 5.15 9.51 -11.59
C GLY A 38 6.29 9.99 -10.68
N CYS A 39 6.89 9.12 -9.86
CA CYS A 39 8.05 9.45 -9.05
C CYS A 39 9.36 9.12 -9.74
N LEU A 40 10.31 10.07 -9.68
CA LEU A 40 11.68 9.91 -10.20
C LEU A 40 12.73 9.72 -9.09
N THR A 41 12.31 9.87 -7.82
CA THR A 41 13.18 9.79 -6.64
C THR A 41 12.54 8.94 -5.55
N ASN A 42 13.34 8.33 -4.69
CA ASN A 42 12.84 7.59 -3.52
C ASN A 42 12.07 8.52 -2.58
N THR A 43 12.49 9.79 -2.42
CA THR A 43 11.75 10.78 -1.63
C THR A 43 10.31 10.96 -2.14
N CYS A 44 10.11 11.09 -3.45
CA CYS A 44 8.75 11.15 -4.02
C CYS A 44 7.95 9.87 -3.74
N SER A 45 8.57 8.70 -3.93
CA SER A 45 7.93 7.42 -3.60
C SER A 45 7.59 7.33 -2.11
N HIS A 46 8.45 7.82 -1.23
CA HIS A 46 8.28 7.82 0.22
C HIS A 46 7.10 8.71 0.64
N GLU A 47 7.02 9.93 0.11
CA GLU A 47 5.93 10.88 0.37
C GLU A 47 4.56 10.35 -0.08
N ARG A 48 4.51 9.47 -1.09
CA ARG A 48 3.27 8.85 -1.57
C ARG A 48 2.49 8.13 -0.45
N ALA A 49 3.14 7.67 0.62
CA ALA A 49 2.46 6.95 1.70
C ALA A 49 1.40 7.83 2.38
N TYR A 50 1.77 9.05 2.78
CA TYR A 50 0.82 9.96 3.42
C TYR A 50 -0.19 10.53 2.41
N GLU A 51 0.20 10.70 1.15
CA GLU A 51 -0.71 11.17 0.10
C GLU A 51 -1.83 10.15 -0.19
N LEU A 52 -1.50 8.85 -0.24
CA LEU A 52 -2.49 7.79 -0.39
C LEU A 52 -3.41 7.71 0.83
N PHE A 53 -2.88 7.87 2.04
CA PHE A 53 -3.70 7.95 3.23
C PHE A 53 -4.66 9.15 3.17
N ALA A 54 -4.17 10.34 2.83
CA ALA A 54 -5.02 11.52 2.68
C ALA A 54 -6.09 11.34 1.59
N ALA A 55 -5.72 10.78 0.43
CA ALA A 55 -6.67 10.49 -0.65
C ALA A 55 -7.74 9.48 -0.24
N SER A 56 -7.39 8.48 0.59
CA SER A 56 -8.33 7.45 1.06
C SER A 56 -9.47 7.99 1.93
N MET A 57 -9.32 9.20 2.48
CA MET A 57 -10.39 9.87 3.25
C MET A 57 -11.57 10.29 2.37
N TYR A 58 -11.34 10.46 1.07
CA TYR A 58 -12.36 10.92 0.10
C TYR A 58 -12.58 9.93 -1.05
N ASN A 59 -11.54 9.21 -1.47
CA ASN A 59 -11.61 8.26 -2.57
C ASN A 59 -11.87 6.83 -2.05
N THR A 60 -13.13 6.43 -2.06
CA THR A 60 -13.56 5.08 -1.63
C THR A 60 -13.17 3.96 -2.60
N ASN A 61 -12.56 4.29 -3.74
CA ASN A 61 -12.13 3.31 -4.74
C ASN A 61 -10.69 2.81 -4.53
N LEU A 62 -9.97 3.35 -3.54
CA LEU A 62 -8.63 2.89 -3.18
C LEU A 62 -8.70 1.57 -2.40
N ASN A 63 -8.85 0.48 -3.15
CA ASN A 63 -9.02 -0.86 -2.59
C ASN A 63 -7.80 -1.72 -2.89
N ALA A 64 -7.23 -2.34 -1.87
CA ALA A 64 -6.11 -3.25 -1.99
C ALA A 64 -6.59 -4.72 -1.99
N ALA A 65 -6.05 -5.52 -2.90
CA ALA A 65 -6.33 -6.95 -3.00
C ALA A 65 -5.36 -7.76 -2.13
N PRO A 66 -5.82 -8.84 -1.46
CA PRO A 66 -4.96 -9.67 -0.63
C PRO A 66 -3.98 -10.48 -1.49
N CYS A 67 -2.77 -10.68 -0.97
CA CYS A 67 -1.73 -11.53 -1.54
C CYS A 67 -1.44 -12.67 -0.55
N SER A 68 -1.23 -13.89 -1.04
CA SER A 68 -0.81 -15.02 -0.20
C SER A 68 0.72 -15.15 -0.06
N SER A 69 1.48 -14.42 -0.87
CA SER A 69 2.95 -14.45 -0.85
C SER A 69 3.55 -13.18 -1.45
N SER A 70 4.81 -12.92 -1.11
CA SER A 70 5.62 -11.86 -1.74
C SER A 70 5.77 -12.08 -3.25
N THR A 71 5.74 -13.32 -3.73
CA THR A 71 5.76 -13.61 -5.17
C THR A 71 4.50 -13.08 -5.86
N GLN A 72 3.32 -13.29 -5.29
CA GLN A 72 2.09 -12.70 -5.83
C GLN A 72 2.12 -11.18 -5.78
N LEU A 73 2.65 -10.62 -4.68
CA LEU A 73 2.82 -9.18 -4.54
C LEU A 73 3.69 -8.61 -5.66
N ASN A 74 4.88 -9.18 -5.87
CA ASN A 74 5.87 -8.70 -6.84
C ASN A 74 5.39 -8.88 -8.29
N LEU A 75 4.69 -9.97 -8.59
CA LEU A 75 4.16 -10.25 -9.93
C LEU A 75 2.79 -9.60 -10.21
N ASN A 76 2.24 -8.82 -9.28
CA ASN A 76 0.91 -8.22 -9.39
C ASN A 76 -0.22 -9.25 -9.60
N LEU A 77 -0.12 -10.39 -8.91
CA LEU A 77 -1.03 -11.53 -8.99
C LEU A 77 -1.95 -11.66 -7.77
N CYS A 78 -2.00 -10.65 -6.90
CA CYS A 78 -2.90 -10.63 -5.74
C CYS A 78 -4.36 -10.62 -6.20
N ARG A 79 -5.18 -11.52 -5.63
CA ARG A 79 -6.59 -11.73 -6.01
C ARG A 79 -7.38 -12.09 -4.75
N GLY A 80 -8.68 -11.83 -4.77
CA GLY A 80 -9.60 -12.11 -3.66
C GLY A 80 -10.45 -10.90 -3.31
N ASN A 81 -11.08 -10.92 -2.14
CA ASN A 81 -11.92 -9.83 -1.65
C ASN A 81 -11.04 -8.66 -1.22
N PRO A 82 -11.08 -7.52 -1.92
CA PRO A 82 -10.27 -6.38 -1.58
C PRO A 82 -10.84 -5.63 -0.37
N LEU A 83 -10.00 -4.83 0.27
CA LEU A 83 -10.41 -3.91 1.35
C LEU A 83 -10.00 -2.48 1.02
N PRO A 84 -10.74 -1.48 1.50
CA PRO A 84 -10.33 -0.08 1.36
C PRO A 84 -9.07 0.17 2.19
N ILE A 85 -8.11 0.88 1.62
CA ILE A 85 -6.93 1.36 2.36
C ILE A 85 -7.31 2.58 3.20
N GLY A 86 -6.61 2.82 4.31
CA GLY A 86 -6.75 4.02 5.13
C GLY A 86 -8.20 4.31 5.54
N GLY A 87 -8.60 5.57 5.39
CA GLY A 87 -9.94 6.06 5.68
C GLY A 87 -10.27 6.15 7.17
N VAL A 88 -11.57 6.32 7.47
CA VAL A 88 -12.09 6.55 8.84
C VAL A 88 -12.40 5.27 9.62
N ARG A 89 -12.30 4.10 8.98
CA ARG A 89 -12.58 2.81 9.63
C ARG A 89 -11.36 2.36 10.44
N LEU A 90 -11.49 2.43 11.76
CA LEU A 90 -10.39 2.20 12.72
C LEU A 90 -9.87 0.76 12.78
N SER A 91 -10.62 -0.21 12.28
CA SER A 91 -10.20 -1.61 12.22
C SER A 91 -10.83 -2.29 11.00
N LYS A 92 -10.04 -3.15 10.36
CA LYS A 92 -10.45 -3.92 9.18
C LYS A 92 -10.04 -5.37 9.39
N THR A 93 -10.91 -6.29 8.96
CA THR A 93 -10.59 -7.72 8.96
C THR A 93 -10.06 -8.09 7.58
N GLY A 94 -8.78 -8.39 7.50
CA GLY A 94 -8.14 -8.90 6.30
C GLY A 94 -8.24 -10.42 6.20
N SER A 95 -8.23 -10.94 4.98
CA SER A 95 -8.05 -12.37 4.68
C SER A 95 -6.57 -12.75 4.52
N SER A 96 -5.67 -11.76 4.56
CA SER A 96 -4.22 -11.92 4.53
C SER A 96 -3.60 -10.82 5.39
N ARG A 97 -2.28 -10.87 5.56
CA ARG A 97 -1.48 -9.77 6.09
C ARG A 97 -0.99 -8.82 5.00
N ILE A 98 -0.69 -9.35 3.82
CA ILE A 98 -0.10 -8.59 2.70
C ILE A 98 -1.20 -8.22 1.70
N TYR A 99 -1.24 -6.95 1.34
CA TYR A 99 -2.19 -6.39 0.40
C TYR A 99 -1.48 -5.58 -0.68
N ARG A 100 -1.99 -5.62 -1.90
CA ARG A 100 -1.50 -4.81 -3.02
C ARG A 100 -2.60 -3.91 -3.56
N ILE A 101 -2.29 -2.63 -3.71
CA ILE A 101 -3.08 -1.69 -4.50
C ILE A 101 -2.23 -1.22 -5.68
N ASN A 102 -2.83 -1.05 -6.85
CA ASN A 102 -2.19 -0.36 -7.97
C ASN A 102 -2.89 0.98 -8.16
N THR A 103 -2.11 2.05 -8.21
CA THR A 103 -2.62 3.41 -8.29
C THR A 103 -2.04 4.11 -9.51
N LYS A 104 -2.65 5.20 -9.94
CA LYS A 104 -2.15 6.07 -11.00
C LYS A 104 -1.17 7.09 -10.41
N ARG A 105 -0.52 7.83 -11.32
CA ARG A 105 0.44 8.88 -10.97
C ARG A 105 -0.19 10.18 -10.45
N ASN A 106 -1.48 10.40 -10.70
CA ASN A 106 -2.15 11.67 -10.43
C ASN A 106 -3.24 11.47 -9.37
N TYR A 107 -3.38 12.44 -8.47
CA TYR A 107 -4.49 12.49 -7.52
C TYR A 107 -5.85 12.39 -8.25
N PRO A 108 -6.85 11.65 -7.72
CA PRO A 108 -6.89 10.98 -6.42
C PRO A 108 -6.32 9.54 -6.42
N PHE A 109 -5.39 9.26 -7.34
CA PHE A 109 -4.62 8.02 -7.53
C PHE A 109 -5.45 6.84 -8.05
#